data_AF-A0A2D7KAH8-F1
#
_entry.id   AF-A0A2D7KAH8-F1
#
_cell.length_a   1.000
_cell.length_b   1.000
_cell.length_c   1.000
_cell.angle_alpha   90.00
_cell.angle_beta   90.00
_cell.angle_gamma   90.00
#
_symmetry.space_group_name_H-M   'P 1'
#
loop_
_entity.id
_entity.type
_entity.pdbx_description
1 polymer ?
#
loop_
_entity_poly.entity_id
_entity_poly.type
_entity_poly.pdbx_seq_one_letter_code
_entity_poly.pdbx_strand_id
1 'polypeptide(L)'
;MEEKNKNSNFLTLPENLHLIGYNFNWARYLTLKYQNSPDCSDEYSKVKIDLLKNQIIPIYSNSDDSTKKWFGYWESLLSNENRETYSSSMLMVFSNNIDDTYGEWRVLWHDIIEGLDDGNYPEGVSDSKLAEIFSGSWFSKIHSFVNQNT
;
A
#
# COMPACT_ATOMS: atom_id res chain seq x y z
N MET A 1 -12.70 -36.08 -1.54
CA MET A 1 -12.85 -34.62 -1.47
C MET A 1 -11.60 -34.11 -0.79
N GLU A 2 -10.65 -33.63 -1.58
CA GLU A 2 -9.46 -32.96 -1.04
C GLU A 2 -9.92 -31.61 -0.52
N GLU A 3 -9.75 -31.39 0.79
CA GLU A 3 -9.74 -30.06 1.36
C GLU A 3 -8.67 -29.28 0.60
N LYS A 4 -9.10 -28.34 -0.24
CA LYS A 4 -8.22 -27.30 -0.76
C LYS A 4 -7.65 -26.59 0.46
N ASN A 5 -6.42 -26.93 0.82
CA ASN A 5 -5.57 -26.11 1.67
C ASN A 5 -5.74 -24.67 1.18
N LYS A 6 -6.42 -23.84 1.98
CA LYS A 6 -6.34 -22.38 1.88
C LYS A 6 -4.92 -21.98 2.30
N ASN A 7 -3.91 -22.42 1.56
CA ASN A 7 -2.55 -21.98 1.75
C ASN A 7 -2.54 -20.48 1.45
N SER A 8 -2.22 -19.73 2.50
CA SER A 8 -2.27 -18.27 2.63
C SER A 8 -2.10 -17.49 1.32
N ASN A 9 -3.20 -16.90 0.84
CA ASN A 9 -3.23 -15.99 -0.31
C ASN A 9 -2.53 -14.63 -0.04
N PHE A 10 -1.59 -14.55 0.90
CA PHE A 10 -0.97 -13.30 1.37
C PHE A 10 0.55 -13.37 1.17
N LEU A 11 1.21 -12.23 0.98
CA LEU A 11 2.67 -12.15 1.06
C LEU A 11 3.06 -11.62 2.43
N THR A 12 3.92 -12.33 3.15
CA THR A 12 4.44 -11.84 4.44
C THR A 12 5.54 -10.82 4.17
N LEU A 13 5.42 -9.61 4.72
CA LEU A 13 6.44 -8.58 4.59
C LEU A 13 7.71 -8.99 5.35
N PRO A 14 8.90 -8.82 4.74
CA PRO A 14 10.16 -9.01 5.45
C PRO A 14 10.33 -7.94 6.54
N GLU A 15 11.06 -8.27 7.60
CA GLU A 15 11.21 -7.43 8.80
C GLU A 15 11.68 -6.01 8.51
N ASN A 16 12.54 -5.83 7.51
CA ASN A 16 13.05 -4.52 7.10
C ASN A 16 12.00 -3.61 6.46
N LEU A 17 10.78 -4.10 6.20
CA LEU A 17 9.65 -3.34 5.69
C LEU A 17 8.54 -3.16 6.74
N HIS A 18 8.72 -3.66 7.96
CA HIS A 18 7.77 -3.42 9.05
C HIS A 18 7.83 -1.95 9.47
N LEU A 19 6.66 -1.33 9.70
CA LEU A 19 6.58 0.07 10.10
C LEU A 19 6.88 0.24 11.60
N ILE A 20 8.10 0.66 11.91
CA ILE A 20 8.50 0.98 13.29
C ILE A 20 7.83 2.30 13.70
N GLY A 21 7.19 2.31 14.87
CA GLY A 21 6.54 3.50 15.43
C GLY A 21 5.12 3.76 14.93
N TYR A 22 4.57 2.90 14.06
CA TYR A 22 3.16 2.93 13.70
C TYR A 22 2.27 2.38 14.81
N ASN A 23 1.18 3.06 15.13
CA ASN A 23 0.19 2.60 16.11
C ASN A 23 -1.03 1.99 15.40
N PHE A 24 -1.27 0.69 15.63
CA PHE A 24 -2.37 -0.05 14.98
C PHE A 24 -3.77 0.43 15.37
N ASN A 25 -3.91 1.26 16.42
CA ASN A 25 -5.18 1.91 16.75
C ASN A 25 -5.54 3.03 15.75
N TRP A 26 -4.59 3.52 14.95
CA TRP A 26 -4.86 4.56 13.94
C TRP A 26 -5.61 4.01 12.73
N ALA A 27 -5.20 2.82 12.27
CA ALA A 27 -5.88 1.99 11.29
C ALA A 27 -5.12 0.67 11.17
N ARG A 28 -5.83 -0.43 10.89
CA ARG A 28 -5.20 -1.73 10.66
C ARG A 28 -4.68 -1.91 9.22
N TYR A 29 -5.42 -1.42 8.24
CA TYR A 29 -5.16 -1.63 6.83
C TYR A 29 -4.70 -0.34 6.18
N LEU A 30 -3.71 -0.47 5.30
CA LEU A 30 -3.21 0.61 4.46
C LEU A 30 -3.33 0.19 3.00
N THR A 31 -3.96 1.03 2.18
CA THR A 31 -3.92 0.90 0.72
C THR A 31 -3.12 2.05 0.13
N LEU A 32 -2.04 1.72 -0.55
CA LEU A 32 -1.19 2.64 -1.30
C LEU A 32 -1.70 2.70 -2.73
N LYS A 33 -2.09 3.88 -3.22
CA LYS A 33 -2.54 4.10 -4.60
C LYS A 33 -1.48 4.89 -5.37
N TYR A 34 -0.62 4.18 -6.08
CA TYR A 34 0.51 4.73 -6.83
C TYR A 34 0.04 5.41 -8.12
N GLN A 35 0.52 6.63 -8.38
CA GLN A 35 0.18 7.44 -9.55
C GLN A 35 1.35 7.55 -10.54
N ASN A 36 2.00 6.43 -10.85
CA ASN A 36 3.24 6.45 -11.63
C ASN A 36 3.48 5.15 -12.40
N SER A 37 2.53 4.79 -13.28
CA SER A 37 2.77 3.79 -14.31
C SER A 37 3.29 4.48 -15.58
N PRO A 38 4.36 3.99 -16.24
CA PRO A 38 4.88 4.55 -17.48
C PRO A 38 3.83 4.75 -18.59
N ASP A 39 2.78 3.93 -18.58
CA ASP A 39 1.82 3.82 -19.69
C ASP A 39 0.36 4.11 -19.28
N CYS A 40 0.06 4.54 -18.04
CA CYS A 40 -1.33 4.75 -17.61
C CYS A 40 -1.76 6.21 -17.49
N SER A 41 -2.80 6.54 -18.25
CA SER A 41 -3.72 7.64 -17.99
C SER A 41 -4.56 7.33 -16.74
N ASP A 42 -4.49 8.20 -15.75
CA ASP A 42 -5.49 8.45 -14.69
C ASP A 42 -5.87 7.33 -13.69
N GLU A 43 -5.34 6.10 -13.80
CA GLU A 43 -5.69 5.00 -12.88
C GLU A 43 -4.53 4.52 -11.99
N TYR A 44 -4.83 4.36 -10.69
CA TYR A 44 -3.83 3.99 -9.69
C TYR A 44 -3.62 2.47 -9.59
N SER A 45 -2.36 2.03 -9.71
CA SER A 45 -1.98 0.70 -9.21
C SER A 45 -1.95 0.70 -7.68
N LYS A 46 -2.34 -0.41 -7.05
CA LYS A 46 -2.68 -0.44 -5.62
C LYS A 46 -1.95 -1.54 -4.87
N VAL A 47 -1.41 -1.24 -3.70
CA VAL A 47 -0.94 -2.28 -2.78
C VAL A 47 -1.72 -2.17 -1.47
N LYS A 48 -2.34 -3.27 -1.04
CA LYS A 48 -3.08 -3.34 0.24
C LYS A 48 -2.28 -4.13 1.28
N ILE A 49 -2.18 -3.59 2.48
CA ILE A 49 -1.35 -4.11 3.57
C ILE A 49 -2.19 -4.27 4.84
N ASP A 50 -2.13 -5.43 5.48
CA ASP A 50 -2.50 -5.63 6.88
C ASP A 50 -1.29 -5.26 7.75
N LEU A 51 -1.32 -4.06 8.33
CA LEU A 51 -0.20 -3.54 9.11
C LEU A 51 0.00 -4.34 10.41
N LEU A 52 -1.09 -4.84 11.02
CA LEU A 52 -1.00 -5.63 12.24
C LEU A 52 -0.30 -6.98 12.01
N LYS A 53 -0.55 -7.61 10.85
CA LYS A 53 0.05 -8.90 10.50
C LYS A 53 1.32 -8.78 9.65
N ASN A 54 1.67 -7.57 9.23
CA ASN A 54 2.73 -7.32 8.25
C ASN A 54 2.55 -8.17 6.98
N GLN A 55 1.37 -8.11 6.37
CA GLN A 55 1.02 -8.93 5.20
C GLN A 55 0.47 -8.09 4.06
N ILE A 56 0.91 -8.36 2.83
CA ILE A 56 0.26 -7.88 1.60
C ILE A 56 -1.00 -8.72 1.35
N ILE A 57 -2.10 -8.04 1.12
CA ILE A 57 -3.40 -8.61 0.77
C ILE A 57 -3.61 -8.49 -0.75
N PRO A 58 -3.98 -9.57 -1.44
CA PRO A 58 -4.30 -9.50 -2.87
C PRO A 58 -5.59 -8.69 -3.06
N ILE A 59 -5.56 -7.76 -4.01
CA ILE A 59 -6.71 -6.94 -4.40
C ILE A 59 -7.80 -7.81 -5.06
N TYR A 60 -7.39 -8.68 -6.00
CA TYR A 60 -8.30 -9.61 -6.68
C TYR A 60 -7.81 -11.05 -6.50
N SER A 61 -8.08 -11.63 -5.33
CA SER A 61 -7.58 -12.95 -4.90
C SER A 61 -7.86 -14.11 -5.86
N ASN A 62 -8.92 -14.02 -6.67
CA ASN A 62 -9.34 -15.02 -7.65
C ASN A 62 -8.82 -14.74 -9.08
N SER A 63 -7.98 -13.72 -9.28
CA SER A 63 -7.38 -13.43 -10.59
C SER A 63 -6.23 -14.37 -10.90
N ASP A 64 -6.22 -14.93 -12.11
CA ASP A 64 -5.10 -15.72 -12.65
C ASP A 64 -3.95 -14.83 -13.14
N ASP A 65 -4.24 -13.57 -13.47
CA ASP A 65 -3.22 -12.56 -13.77
C ASP A 65 -2.64 -12.01 -12.47
N SER A 66 -1.32 -12.11 -12.32
CA SER A 66 -0.61 -11.78 -11.08
C SER A 66 -0.60 -10.27 -10.81
N THR A 67 -0.37 -9.45 -11.85
CA THR A 67 -0.40 -7.99 -11.72
C THR A 67 -1.78 -7.54 -11.26
N LYS A 68 -2.84 -8.06 -11.87
CA LYS A 68 -4.21 -7.76 -11.49
C LYS A 68 -4.53 -8.26 -10.09
N LYS A 69 -4.09 -9.46 -9.73
CA LYS A 69 -4.29 -10.03 -8.39
C LYS A 69 -3.73 -9.12 -7.30
N TRP A 70 -2.50 -8.64 -7.47
CA TRP A 70 -1.75 -7.97 -6.40
C TRP A 70 -1.79 -6.45 -6.48
N PHE A 71 -1.86 -5.89 -7.67
CA PHE A 71 -1.90 -4.45 -7.91
C PHE A 71 -3.29 -3.91 -8.27
N GLY A 72 -4.25 -4.80 -8.52
CA GLY A 72 -5.59 -4.42 -8.96
C GLY A 72 -5.65 -3.86 -10.38
N TYR A 73 -4.56 -3.97 -11.15
CA TYR A 73 -4.42 -3.40 -12.48
C TYR A 73 -3.61 -4.31 -13.42
N TRP A 74 -3.66 -4.06 -14.72
CA TRP A 74 -2.97 -4.88 -15.72
C TRP A 74 -1.48 -4.57 -15.82
N GLU A 75 -1.07 -3.36 -15.47
CA GLU A 75 0.32 -2.90 -15.45
C GLU A 75 0.64 -2.22 -14.12
N SER A 76 1.78 -2.55 -13.52
CA SER A 76 2.22 -1.90 -12.28
C SER A 76 3.73 -1.88 -12.22
N LEU A 77 4.32 -1.00 -13.03
CA LEU A 77 5.74 -0.68 -12.98
C LEU A 77 5.90 0.74 -12.49
N LEU A 78 6.92 0.98 -11.67
CA LEU A 78 7.34 2.33 -11.35
C LEU A 78 8.23 2.87 -12.47
N SER A 79 8.06 4.16 -12.80
CA SER A 79 9.04 4.88 -13.61
C SER A 79 10.44 4.78 -12.99
N ASN A 80 11.48 4.86 -13.82
CA ASN A 80 12.86 4.70 -13.37
C ASN A 80 13.23 5.64 -12.21
N GLU A 81 12.69 6.86 -12.23
CA GLU A 81 12.91 7.91 -11.22
C GLU A 81 12.36 7.52 -9.83
N ASN A 82 11.34 6.65 -9.78
CA ASN A 82 10.67 6.26 -8.54
C ASN A 82 11.08 4.88 -8.01
N ARG A 83 12.01 4.19 -8.69
CA ARG A 83 12.41 2.82 -8.31
C ARG A 83 13.21 2.77 -7.01
N GLU A 84 13.97 3.80 -6.71
CA GLU A 84 14.77 3.88 -5.49
C GLU A 84 14.04 4.62 -4.37
N THR A 85 13.44 5.77 -4.70
CA THR A 85 12.67 6.60 -3.78
C THR A 85 11.45 7.12 -4.51
N TYR A 86 10.26 6.74 -4.03
CA TYR A 86 9.00 7.16 -4.62
C TYR A 86 8.71 8.63 -4.28
N SER A 87 8.75 9.47 -5.31
CA SER A 87 8.56 10.91 -5.27
C SER A 87 7.24 11.35 -5.87
N SER A 88 6.66 10.59 -6.80
CA SER A 88 5.40 10.93 -7.45
C SER A 88 4.22 10.99 -6.48
N SER A 89 3.09 11.51 -6.95
CA SER A 89 1.86 11.54 -6.18
C SER A 89 1.43 10.12 -5.79
N MET A 90 0.88 9.98 -4.58
CA MET A 90 0.25 8.75 -4.09
C MET A 90 -0.83 9.10 -3.08
N LEU A 91 -1.96 8.40 -3.16
CA LEU A 91 -2.99 8.47 -2.13
C LEU A 91 -2.81 7.31 -1.16
N MET A 92 -2.59 7.64 0.11
CA MET A 92 -2.53 6.68 1.22
C MET A 92 -3.91 6.59 1.87
N VAL A 93 -4.51 5.41 1.86
CA VAL A 93 -5.84 5.16 2.40
C VAL A 93 -5.76 4.26 3.62
N PHE A 94 -6.19 4.77 4.77
CA PHE A 94 -6.13 4.07 6.04
C PHE A 94 -7.51 3.56 6.43
N SER A 95 -7.61 2.28 6.82
CA SER A 95 -8.89 1.69 7.22
C SER A 95 -8.82 0.62 8.29
N ASN A 96 -9.89 0.44 9.07
CA ASN A 96 -10.08 -0.72 9.95
C ASN A 96 -10.91 -1.84 9.33
N ASN A 97 -11.42 -1.66 8.10
CA ASN A 97 -12.17 -2.65 7.36
C ASN A 97 -11.37 -3.14 6.14
N ILE A 98 -11.21 -4.47 6.02
CA ILE A 98 -10.49 -5.09 4.89
C ILE A 98 -11.21 -4.92 3.55
N ASP A 99 -12.51 -4.62 3.55
CA ASP A 99 -13.29 -4.44 2.32
C ASP A 99 -13.49 -2.96 1.98
N ASP A 100 -13.05 -2.04 2.84
CA ASP A 100 -13.14 -0.61 2.58
C ASP A 100 -12.02 -0.17 1.62
N THR A 101 -12.42 0.61 0.62
CA THR A 101 -11.58 1.14 -0.46
C THR A 101 -11.49 2.68 -0.44
N TYR A 102 -12.30 3.32 0.40
CA TYR A 102 -12.34 4.75 0.63
C TYR A 102 -11.57 5.15 1.90
N GLY A 103 -11.65 4.32 2.93
CA GLY A 103 -10.97 4.48 4.21
C GLY A 103 -11.59 5.54 5.12
N GLU A 104 -11.32 5.41 6.42
CA GLU A 104 -11.74 6.37 7.45
C GLU A 104 -10.96 7.69 7.38
N TRP A 105 -9.71 7.64 6.91
CA TRP A 105 -8.88 8.82 6.67
C TRP A 105 -7.86 8.58 5.56
N ARG A 106 -7.50 9.66 4.86
CA ARG A 106 -6.62 9.60 3.68
C ARG A 106 -5.60 10.71 3.69
N VAL A 107 -4.43 10.42 3.16
CA VAL A 107 -3.29 11.35 3.13
C VAL A 107 -2.69 11.36 1.73
N LEU A 108 -2.31 12.55 1.27
CA LEU A 108 -1.56 12.73 0.03
C LEU A 108 -0.06 12.67 0.32
N TRP A 109 0.63 11.89 -0.49
CA TRP A 109 2.09 11.85 -0.57
C TRP A 109 2.54 12.40 -1.91
N HIS A 110 3.56 13.24 -1.90
CA HIS A 110 4.34 13.65 -3.07
C HIS A 110 5.68 14.20 -2.55
N ASP A 111 6.72 13.37 -2.62
CA ASP A 111 8.02 13.49 -1.90
C ASP A 111 7.96 13.58 -0.36
N ILE A 112 6.90 14.18 0.17
CA ILE A 112 6.58 14.40 1.56
C ILE A 112 5.08 14.13 1.79
N ILE A 113 4.67 14.11 3.06
CA ILE A 113 3.26 14.18 3.42
C ILE A 113 2.75 15.59 3.09
N GLU A 114 1.88 15.72 2.08
CA GLU A 114 1.27 16.99 1.68
C GLU A 114 0.10 17.39 2.59
N GLY A 115 -0.49 16.39 3.26
CA GLY A 115 -1.53 16.58 4.26
C GLY A 115 -2.69 15.61 4.11
N LEU A 116 -3.70 15.82 4.96
CA LEU A 116 -4.94 15.07 4.96
C LEU A 116 -5.77 15.40 3.70
N ASP A 117 -6.09 14.38 2.92
CA ASP A 117 -7.02 14.46 1.79
C ASP A 117 -8.47 14.51 2.28
N ASP A 118 -8.80 13.65 3.24
CA ASP A 118 -10.15 13.47 3.77
C ASP A 118 -10.17 12.68 5.09
N GLY A 119 -11.30 12.76 5.80
CA GLY A 119 -11.51 12.18 7.11
C GLY A 119 -10.99 13.07 8.23
N ASN A 120 -10.54 12.46 9.32
CA ASN A 120 -9.87 13.17 10.41
C ASN A 120 -8.68 12.33 10.88
N TYR A 121 -7.58 12.98 11.25
CA TYR A 121 -6.48 12.28 11.89
C TYR A 121 -6.93 11.62 13.19
N PRO A 122 -6.58 10.34 13.42
CA PRO A 122 -6.69 9.72 14.73
C PRO A 122 -5.87 10.48 15.77
N GLU A 123 -6.20 10.30 17.05
CA GLU A 123 -5.47 10.92 18.14
C GLU A 123 -3.97 10.58 18.09
N GLY A 124 -3.13 11.61 18.21
CA GLY A 124 -1.67 11.48 18.16
C GLY A 124 -1.07 11.33 16.75
N VAL A 125 -1.89 11.45 15.69
CA VAL A 125 -1.41 11.49 14.30
C VAL A 125 -1.28 12.95 13.83
N SER A 126 -0.21 13.22 13.08
CA SER A 126 0.06 14.47 12.38
C SER A 126 0.88 14.19 11.13
N ASP A 127 0.96 15.15 10.21
CA ASP A 127 1.82 15.04 9.02
C ASP A 127 3.28 14.74 9.41
N SER A 128 3.79 15.43 10.44
CA SER A 128 5.14 15.19 10.96
C SER A 128 5.31 13.77 11.52
N LYS A 129 4.31 13.25 12.23
CA LYS A 129 4.36 11.89 12.77
C LYS A 129 4.36 10.84 11.65
N LEU A 130 3.60 11.08 10.59
CA LEU A 130 3.58 10.22 9.41
C LEU A 130 4.91 10.30 8.66
N ALA A 131 5.52 11.49 8.54
CA ALA A 131 6.82 11.68 7.90
C ALA A 131 7.99 10.98 8.65
N GLU A 132 7.85 10.70 9.94
CA GLU A 132 8.81 9.87 10.69
C GLU A 132 8.70 8.36 10.34
N ILE A 133 7.51 7.92 9.90
CA ILE A 133 7.19 6.49 9.71
C ILE A 133 7.32 6.10 8.23
N PHE A 134 6.85 6.97 7.35
CA PHE A 134 6.76 6.71 5.92
C PHE A 134 7.84 7.46 5.16
N SER A 135 8.35 6.83 4.10
CA SER A 135 9.33 7.46 3.21
C SER A 135 9.15 6.96 1.77
N GLY A 136 9.58 7.78 0.81
CA GLY A 136 9.63 7.39 -0.60
C GLY A 136 10.33 6.05 -0.81
N SER A 137 11.44 5.82 -0.11
CA SER A 137 12.18 4.55 -0.19
C SER A 137 11.39 3.34 0.31
N TRP A 138 10.53 3.53 1.32
CA TRP A 138 9.68 2.46 1.83
C TRP A 138 8.60 2.10 0.81
N PHE A 139 7.96 3.10 0.18
CA PHE A 139 6.96 2.88 -0.87
C PHE A 139 7.55 2.13 -2.07
N SER A 140 8.72 2.55 -2.57
CA SER A 140 9.40 1.85 -3.67
C SER A 140 9.76 0.40 -3.30
N LYS A 141 10.23 0.16 -2.07
CA LYS A 141 10.55 -1.19 -1.60
C LYS A 141 9.32 -2.08 -1.44
N ILE A 142 8.18 -1.54 -0.98
CA ILE A 142 6.91 -2.27 -0.92
C ILE A 142 6.48 -2.69 -2.32
N HIS A 143 6.48 -1.75 -3.27
CA HIS A 143 6.12 -2.02 -4.66
C HIS A 143 7.04 -3.08 -5.29
N SER A 144 8.36 -2.93 -5.13
CA SER A 144 9.35 -3.89 -5.61
C SER A 144 9.21 -5.26 -4.96
N PHE A 145 8.90 -5.31 -3.66
CA PHE A 145 8.70 -6.57 -2.94
C PHE A 145 7.52 -7.34 -3.53
N VAL A 146 6.39 -6.66 -3.78
CA VAL A 146 5.24 -7.29 -4.41
C VAL A 146 5.64 -7.80 -5.79
N ASN A 147 6.20 -6.95 -6.66
CA ASN A 147 6.61 -7.36 -8.01
C ASN A 147 7.58 -8.55 -8.06
N GLN A 148 8.48 -8.70 -7.09
CA GLN A 148 9.45 -9.82 -7.05
C GLN A 148 8.84 -11.14 -6.59
N ASN A 149 7.65 -11.12 -5.98
CA ASN A 149 7.00 -12.29 -5.38
C ASN A 149 5.68 -12.66 -6.09
N THR A 150 5.48 -12.13 -7.30
CA THR A 150 4.23 -12.26 -8.08
C THR A 150 4.50 -12.68 -9.50
#